data_AF-A0A382A552-F1
#
_entry.id   AF-A0A382A552-F1
#
_cell.length_a   1.000
_cell.length_b   1.000
_cell.length_c   1.000
_cell.angle_alpha   90.00
_cell.angle_beta   90.00
_cell.angle_gamma   90.00
#
_symmetry.space_group_name_H-M   'P 1'
#
loop_
_entity.id
_entity.type
_entity.pdbx_description
1 polymer ?
#
loop_
_entity_poly.entity_id
_entity_poly.type
_entity_poly.pdbx_seq_one_letter_code
_entity_poly.pdbx_strand_id
1 'polypeptide(L)'
;MSSLTKIDANLLYTILKNEFEDNSIQKIDSNFYQKTAEFIGNLKNQEYDGVEAKIKNAMVEMATEMTSLFLKIRLEKAILDGSNKPHLLAEEKYILDSQMEMEERKETILSRILNGKSKLLESNEQ
;
A
#
# COMPACT_ATOMS: atom_id res chain seq x y z
N MET A 1 10.74 -21.63 1.36
CA MET A 1 11.64 -21.52 2.53
C MET A 1 12.49 -20.27 2.36
N SER A 2 12.15 -19.21 3.07
CA SER A 2 13.01 -18.06 3.36
C SER A 2 12.71 -17.70 4.81
N SER A 3 13.75 -17.69 5.64
CA SER A 3 13.72 -17.63 7.10
C SER A 3 12.86 -16.50 7.65
N LEU A 4 12.13 -16.78 8.74
CA LEU A 4 11.46 -15.81 9.60
C LEU A 4 12.40 -14.64 9.98
N THR A 5 12.37 -13.57 9.20
CA THR A 5 12.72 -12.24 9.71
C THR A 5 11.44 -11.69 10.31
N LYS A 6 11.34 -11.76 11.65
CA LYS A 6 10.29 -11.07 12.39
C LYS A 6 10.39 -9.58 12.05
N ILE A 7 9.29 -8.96 11.64
CA ILE A 7 9.28 -7.51 11.47
C ILE A 7 9.38 -6.85 12.84
N ASP A 8 10.34 -5.95 12.96
CA ASP A 8 10.50 -5.00 14.05
C ASP A 8 10.68 -3.59 13.47
N ALA A 9 10.75 -2.59 14.36
CA ALA A 9 10.87 -1.20 13.95
C ALA A 9 12.15 -0.91 13.12
N ASN A 10 13.26 -1.57 13.43
CA ASN A 10 14.54 -1.35 12.74
C ASN A 10 14.51 -1.93 11.32
N LEU A 11 13.95 -3.13 11.18
CA LEU A 11 13.77 -3.76 9.87
C LEU A 11 12.79 -2.95 9.01
N LEU A 12 11.68 -2.49 9.59
CA LEU A 12 10.69 -1.67 8.88
C LEU A 12 11.32 -0.35 8.38
N TYR A 13 12.10 0.32 9.25
CA TYR A 13 12.86 1.51 8.88
C TYR A 13 13.86 1.23 7.75
N THR A 14 14.61 0.13 7.83
CA THR A 14 15.60 -0.24 6.82
C THR A 14 14.94 -0.50 5.46
N ILE A 15 13.82 -1.22 5.44
CA ILE A 15 13.05 -1.48 4.22
C ILE A 15 12.54 -0.16 3.61
N LEU A 16 11.93 0.70 4.42
CA LEU A 16 11.45 2.01 3.97
C LEU A 16 12.58 2.88 3.42
N LYS A 17 13.71 2.94 4.13
CA LYS A 17 14.88 3.72 3.70
C LYS A 17 15.38 3.24 2.33
N ASN A 18 15.57 1.93 2.17
CA ASN A 18 16.05 1.36 0.92
C ASN A 18 15.05 1.60 -0.22
N GLU A 19 13.75 1.49 0.07
CA GLU A 19 12.70 1.81 -0.90
C GLU A 19 12.71 3.29 -1.28
N PHE A 20 13.03 4.21 -0.36
CA PHE A 20 13.13 5.63 -0.69
C PHE A 20 14.38 5.96 -1.49
N GLU A 21 15.52 5.36 -1.17
CA GLU A 21 16.82 5.67 -1.79
C GLU A 21 16.99 5.07 -3.19
N ASP A 22 16.34 3.94 -3.49
CA ASP A 22 16.38 3.34 -4.80
C ASP A 22 15.32 3.95 -5.74
N ASN A 23 15.65 4.13 -7.02
CA ASN A 23 14.71 4.67 -8.00
C ASN A 23 13.67 3.64 -8.46
N SER A 24 13.99 2.34 -8.38
CA SER A 24 13.15 1.22 -8.79
C SER A 24 12.41 0.60 -7.60
N ILE A 25 11.33 -0.11 -7.89
CA ILE A 25 10.57 -0.86 -6.88
C ILE A 25 11.40 -2.05 -6.39
N GLN A 26 11.75 -2.03 -5.10
CA GLN A 26 12.61 -3.06 -4.51
C GLN A 26 11.88 -4.41 -4.39
N LYS A 27 12.64 -5.50 -4.51
CA LYS A 27 12.11 -6.84 -4.22
C LYS A 27 12.07 -7.06 -2.71
N ILE A 28 10.88 -7.27 -2.17
CA ILE A 28 10.65 -7.56 -0.75
C ILE A 28 9.85 -8.86 -0.57
N ASP A 29 9.67 -9.29 0.68
CA ASP A 29 8.86 -10.45 1.03
C ASP A 29 7.39 -10.24 0.62
N SER A 30 6.78 -11.24 -0.01
CA SER A 30 5.38 -11.16 -0.48
C SER A 30 4.38 -10.94 0.66
N ASN A 31 4.75 -11.35 1.88
CA ASN A 31 3.89 -11.27 3.05
C ASN A 31 4.23 -10.04 3.91
N PHE A 32 4.90 -9.03 3.35
CA PHE A 32 5.33 -7.84 4.09
C PHE A 32 4.18 -7.14 4.82
N TYR A 33 3.07 -6.84 4.13
CA TYR A 33 1.93 -6.16 4.77
C TYR A 33 1.30 -7.00 5.88
N GLN A 34 1.17 -8.31 5.67
CA GLN A 34 0.71 -9.23 6.70
C GLN A 34 1.61 -9.21 7.94
N LYS A 35 2.93 -9.39 7.75
CA LYS A 35 3.91 -9.41 8.85
C LYS A 35 3.97 -8.08 9.59
N THR A 36 3.79 -6.96 8.89
CA THR A 36 3.75 -5.62 9.49
C THR A 36 2.47 -5.43 10.30
N ALA A 37 1.33 -5.91 9.80
CA ALA A 37 0.08 -5.92 10.57
C ALA A 37 0.19 -6.80 11.83
N GLU A 38 0.82 -7.97 11.73
CA GLU A 38 1.13 -8.83 12.89
C GLU A 38 2.02 -8.10 13.91
N PHE A 39 3.08 -7.42 13.47
CA PHE A 39 3.94 -6.62 14.34
C PHE A 39 3.18 -5.50 15.08
N ILE A 40 2.40 -4.70 14.34
CA ILE A 40 1.60 -3.61 14.92
C ILE A 40 0.52 -4.16 15.86
N GLY A 41 -0.15 -5.25 15.48
CA GLY A 41 -1.17 -5.90 16.30
C GLY A 41 -0.59 -6.43 17.61
N ASN A 42 0.57 -7.07 17.55
CA ASN A 42 1.28 -7.54 18.73
C ASN A 42 1.63 -6.39 19.68
N LEU A 43 2.11 -5.25 19.16
CA LEU A 43 2.35 -4.06 19.98
C LEU A 43 1.06 -3.56 20.64
N LYS A 44 -0.01 -3.40 19.86
CA LYS A 44 -1.30 -2.87 20.36
C LYS A 44 -1.90 -3.74 21.48
N ASN A 45 -1.74 -5.07 21.38
CA ASN A 45 -2.28 -6.03 22.35
C ASN A 45 -1.48 -6.10 23.67
N GLN A 46 -0.32 -5.45 23.76
CA GLN A 46 0.44 -5.40 25.01
C GLN A 46 -0.18 -4.38 25.97
N GLU A 47 -0.54 -4.87 27.16
CA GLU A 47 -0.99 -4.04 28.27
C GLU A 47 0.21 -3.42 28.98
N TYR A 48 0.33 -2.10 28.83
CA TYR A 48 1.31 -1.26 29.52
C TYR A 48 0.59 -0.06 30.11
N ASP A 49 1.14 0.49 31.20
CA ASP A 49 0.63 1.70 31.85
C ASP A 49 1.69 2.81 31.84
N GLY A 50 1.33 4.02 32.24
CA GLY A 50 2.26 5.11 32.52
C GLY A 50 3.17 5.48 31.34
N VAL A 51 4.49 5.41 31.56
CA VAL A 51 5.51 5.78 30.56
C VAL A 51 5.65 4.68 29.51
N GLU A 52 5.57 3.42 29.90
CA GLU A 52 5.63 2.27 28.99
C GLU A 52 4.51 2.32 27.95
N ALA A 53 3.30 2.71 28.36
CA ALA A 53 2.17 2.92 27.46
C ALA A 53 2.46 3.99 26.39
N LYS A 54 3.08 5.10 26.78
CA LYS A 54 3.45 6.20 25.87
C LYS A 54 4.49 5.74 24.86
N ILE A 55 5.52 4.99 25.30
CA ILE A 55 6.56 4.44 24.43
C ILE A 55 5.94 3.48 23.41
N LYS A 56 5.11 2.52 23.87
CA LYS A 56 4.39 1.60 22.98
C LYS A 56 3.57 2.37 21.93
N ASN A 57 2.78 3.36 22.35
CA ASN A 57 1.92 4.11 21.44
C ASN A 57 2.75 4.85 20.37
N ALA A 58 3.87 5.46 20.76
CA ALA A 58 4.78 6.09 19.81
C ALA A 58 5.40 5.08 18.83
N MET A 59 5.73 3.86 19.28
CA MET A 59 6.21 2.79 18.38
C MET A 59 5.14 2.35 17.39
N VAL A 60 3.88 2.24 17.82
CA VAL A 60 2.74 1.90 16.94
C VAL A 60 2.49 2.98 15.90
N GLU A 61 2.53 4.25 16.31
CA GLU A 61 2.38 5.41 15.43
C GLU A 61 3.49 5.41 14.36
N MET A 62 4.75 5.33 14.79
CA MET A 62 5.90 5.29 13.89
C MET A 62 5.83 4.12 12.90
N ALA A 63 5.46 2.91 13.35
CA ALA A 63 5.30 1.76 12.46
C ALA A 63 4.19 1.97 11.43
N THR A 64 3.08 2.58 11.85
CA THR A 64 1.93 2.89 10.97
C THR A 64 2.32 3.93 9.92
N GLU A 65 3.02 4.99 10.31
CA GLU A 65 3.50 6.04 9.41
C GLU A 65 4.52 5.50 8.42
N MET A 66 5.52 4.73 8.88
CA MET A 66 6.51 4.10 8.01
C MET A 66 5.87 3.19 6.96
N THR A 67 4.88 2.39 7.36
CA THR A 67 4.16 1.48 6.44
C THR A 67 3.32 2.26 5.43
N SER A 68 2.66 3.33 5.86
CA SER A 68 1.85 4.19 5.00
C SER A 68 2.73 4.89 3.95
N LEU A 69 3.89 5.41 4.38
CA LEU A 69 4.85 6.04 3.50
C LEU A 69 5.46 5.04 2.52
N PHE A 70 5.80 3.84 2.98
CA PHE A 70 6.32 2.77 2.13
C PHE A 70 5.34 2.40 1.01
N LEU A 71 4.06 2.16 1.33
CA LEU A 71 3.02 1.88 0.35
C LEU A 71 2.89 3.04 -0.65
N LYS A 72 2.85 4.29 -0.16
CA LYS A 72 2.74 5.47 -1.00
C LYS A 72 3.89 5.58 -2.01
N ILE A 73 5.13 5.46 -1.56
CA ILE A 73 6.32 5.54 -2.43
C ILE A 73 6.24 4.49 -3.54
N ARG A 74 5.86 3.26 -3.20
CA ARG A 74 5.81 2.15 -4.18
C ARG A 74 4.71 2.33 -5.20
N LEU A 75 3.55 2.83 -4.80
CA LEU A 75 2.48 3.19 -5.74
C LEU A 75 2.91 4.33 -6.67
N GLU A 76 3.57 5.36 -6.14
CA GLU A 76 4.09 6.48 -6.95
C GLU A 76 5.13 6.00 -7.98
N LYS A 77 6.10 5.18 -7.56
CA LYS A 77 7.06 4.55 -8.47
C LYS A 77 6.38 3.67 -9.53
N ALA A 78 5.38 2.88 -9.14
CA ALA A 78 4.65 2.02 -10.06
C ALA A 78 3.87 2.78 -11.15
N ILE A 79 3.50 4.03 -10.88
CA ILE A 79 2.88 4.91 -11.87
C ILE A 79 3.94 5.47 -12.83
N LEU A 80 5.14 5.78 -12.33
CA LEU A 80 6.24 6.36 -13.12
C LEU A 80 6.96 5.32 -14.01
N ASP A 81 7.17 4.10 -13.52
CA ASP A 81 7.97 3.05 -14.19
C ASP A 81 7.27 2.37 -15.39
N GLY A 82 6.06 2.81 -15.77
CA GLY A 82 5.36 2.32 -16.95
C GLY A 82 4.99 0.82 -16.89
N SER A 83 5.32 0.06 -17.94
CA SER A 83 4.71 -1.25 -18.21
C SER A 83 5.35 -2.44 -17.47
N ASN A 84 6.55 -2.30 -16.88
CA ASN A 84 7.25 -3.41 -16.23
C ASN A 84 7.30 -3.21 -14.71
N LYS A 85 6.44 -3.96 -13.99
CA LYS A 85 6.27 -3.85 -12.53
C LYS A 85 6.64 -5.16 -11.80
N PRO A 86 7.87 -5.69 -11.98
CA PRO A 86 8.20 -7.07 -11.60
C PRO A 86 8.19 -7.36 -10.09
N HIS A 87 8.12 -6.35 -9.23
CA HIS A 87 8.24 -6.51 -7.77
C HIS A 87 7.05 -6.00 -6.96
N LEU A 88 5.92 -5.70 -7.60
CA LEU A 88 4.71 -5.33 -6.87
C LEU A 88 4.12 -6.52 -6.10
N LEU A 89 3.68 -6.22 -4.88
CA LEU A 89 2.91 -7.14 -4.06
C LEU A 89 1.46 -7.22 -4.52
N ALA A 90 0.74 -8.25 -4.05
CA ALA A 90 -0.64 -8.49 -4.46
C ALA A 90 -1.57 -7.33 -4.05
N GLU A 91 -1.37 -6.79 -2.85
CA GLU A 91 -2.12 -5.66 -2.31
C GLU A 91 -1.90 -4.38 -3.15
N GLU A 92 -0.69 -4.16 -3.63
CA GLU A 92 -0.34 -3.01 -4.46
C GLU A 92 -0.94 -3.13 -5.86
N LYS A 93 -0.89 -4.33 -6.44
CA LYS A 93 -1.55 -4.63 -7.72
C LYS A 93 -3.05 -4.40 -7.62
N TYR A 94 -3.68 -4.91 -6.56
CA TYR A 94 -5.11 -4.72 -6.30
C TYR A 94 -5.52 -3.23 -6.29
N ILE A 95 -4.70 -2.37 -5.66
CA ILE A 95 -4.94 -0.92 -5.63
C ILE A 95 -4.80 -0.31 -7.04
N LEU A 96 -3.73 -0.65 -7.75
CA LEU A 96 -3.47 -0.10 -9.09
C LEU A 96 -4.49 -0.56 -10.13
N ASP A 97 -4.92 -1.82 -10.08
CA ASP A 97 -5.94 -2.37 -10.95
C ASP A 97 -7.28 -1.64 -10.71
N SER A 98 -7.62 -1.39 -9.44
CA SER A 98 -8.82 -0.61 -9.08
C SER A 98 -8.76 0.84 -9.61
N GLN A 99 -7.57 1.47 -9.58
CA GLN A 99 -7.38 2.81 -10.16
C GLN A 99 -7.54 2.80 -11.68
N MET A 100 -6.99 1.80 -12.36
CA MET A 100 -7.13 1.63 -13.81
C MET A 100 -8.61 1.43 -14.20
N GLU A 101 -9.33 0.55 -13.52
CA GLU A 101 -10.77 0.37 -13.74
C GLU A 101 -11.56 1.66 -13.55
N MET A 102 -11.20 2.46 -12.53
CA MET A 102 -11.85 3.75 -12.29
C MET A 102 -11.63 4.71 -13.47
N GLU A 103 -10.41 4.80 -14.01
CA GLU A 103 -10.12 5.64 -15.17
C GLU A 103 -10.82 5.13 -16.44
N GLU A 104 -10.86 3.82 -16.68
CA GLU A 104 -11.62 3.22 -17.80
C GLU A 104 -13.12 3.54 -17.72
N ARG A 105 -13.68 3.50 -16.50
CA ARG A 105 -15.08 3.89 -16.27
C ARG A 105 -15.30 5.38 -16.56
N LYS A 106 -14.38 6.26 -16.15
CA LYS A 106 -14.44 7.70 -16.47
C LYS A 106 -14.41 7.94 -17.97
N GLU A 107 -13.45 7.34 -18.69
CA GLU A 107 -13.33 7.47 -20.14
C GLU A 107 -14.57 6.95 -20.88
N THR A 108 -15.13 5.84 -20.40
CA THR A 108 -16.38 5.29 -20.94
C THR A 108 -17.54 6.28 -20.79
N ILE A 109 -17.69 6.90 -19.62
CA ILE A 109 -18.73 7.91 -19.36
C ILE A 109 -18.52 9.13 -20.24
N LEU A 110 -17.29 9.68 -20.29
CA LEU A 110 -16.96 10.84 -21.12
C LEU A 110 -17.24 10.57 -22.59
N SER A 111 -16.86 9.42 -23.11
CA SER A 111 -17.14 9.02 -24.49
C SER A 111 -18.65 8.96 -24.77
N ARG A 112 -19.47 8.44 -23.86
CA ARG A 112 -20.94 8.43 -24.01
C ARG A 112 -21.50 9.85 -24.06
N ILE A 113 -21.02 10.76 -23.22
CA ILE A 113 -21.43 12.17 -23.20
C ILE A 113 -21.08 12.85 -24.52
N LEU A 114 -19.81 12.76 -24.95
CA LEU A 114 -19.32 13.42 -26.16
C LEU A 114 -20.01 12.90 -27.43
N ASN A 115 -20.45 11.64 -27.43
CA ASN A 115 -21.21 11.05 -28.54
C ASN A 115 -22.73 11.27 -28.44
N GLY A 116 -23.21 12.06 -27.46
CA GLY A 116 -24.65 12.34 -27.28
C GLY A 116 -25.49 11.11 -26.90
N LYS A 117 -24.87 10.04 -26.37
CA LYS A 117 -25.54 8.76 -26.06
C LYS A 117 -26.17 8.78 -24.66
N SER A 118 -27.13 9.68 -24.43
CA SER A 118 -27.77 9.89 -23.11
C SER A 118 -28.39 8.63 -22.51
N LYS A 119 -29.04 7.78 -23.32
CA LYS A 119 -29.65 6.51 -22.87
C LYS A 119 -28.65 5.52 -22.27
N LEU A 120 -27.37 5.58 -22.65
CA LEU A 120 -26.33 4.71 -22.10
C LEU A 120 -25.74 5.27 -20.79
N LEU A 121 -26.19 6.44 -20.34
CA LEU A 121 -25.81 7.04 -19.06
C LEU A 121 -26.88 6.80 -17.99
N GLU A 122 -28.05 6.27 -18.36
CA GLU A 122 -29.05 5.81 -17.41
C GLU A 122 -28.43 4.65 -16.61
N SER A 123 -28.18 4.91 -15.33
CA SER A 123 -27.55 3.97 -14.42
C SER A 123 -28.43 2.73 -14.26
N ASN A 124 -27.93 1.56 -14.64
CA ASN A 124 -28.46 0.30 -14.14
C ASN A 124 -27.97 0.14 -12.70
N GLU A 125 -28.54 0.91 -11.77
CA GLU A 125 -28.47 0.58 -10.35
C GLU A 125 -29.35 -0.68 -10.14
N GLN A 126 -28.70 -1.84 -10.22
CA GLN A 126 -29.20 -3.10 -9.67
C GLN A 126 -28.16 -3.63 -8.68
#